data_AF-T1A630-F1
#
_entry.id   AF-T1A630-F1
#
_cell.length_a   1.000
_cell.length_b   1.000
_cell.length_c   1.000
_cell.angle_alpha   90.00
_cell.angle_beta   90.00
_cell.angle_gamma   90.00
#
_symmetry.space_group_name_H-M   'P 1'
#
loop_
_entity.id
_entity.type
_entity.pdbx_description
1 polymer ?
#
loop_
_entity_poly.entity_id
_entity_poly.type
_entity_poly.pdbx_seq_one_letter_code
_entity_poly.pdbx_strand_id
1 'polypeptide(L)'
;SFFGFQQAIALAGETRNPSRYVPIALISSVLIGILIYVGLQVSFITALNPRDISGGWAHLHFTGMFGPLAAIAVAVGAVWWAVLLYVDAIISPLGTAFIYVTASPRIIMAAGEMGNAPKHVTWLSRQGVPWIGLIVTYCVGVVFFFPFPSWQKLVSAV
;
A
#
# COMPACT_ATOMS: atom_id res chain seq x y z
N SER A 1 -6.52 -5.17 -3.18
CA SER A 1 -6.99 -4.62 -1.88
C SER A 1 -7.36 -3.16 -2.03
N PHE A 2 -8.42 -2.70 -1.35
CA PHE A 2 -9.00 -1.36 -1.52
C PHE A 2 -8.84 -0.46 -0.27
N PHE A 3 -7.82 -0.71 0.55
CA PHE A 3 -7.65 -0.02 1.85
C PHE A 3 -6.98 1.38 1.79
N GLY A 4 -6.52 1.83 0.62
CA GLY A 4 -5.83 3.13 0.48
C GLY A 4 -6.74 4.37 0.45
N PHE A 5 -8.04 4.19 0.27
CA PHE A 5 -8.98 5.28 0.00
C PHE A 5 -9.35 6.12 1.24
N GLN A 6 -9.24 5.55 2.44
CA GLN A 6 -9.47 6.29 3.68
C GLN A 6 -8.43 7.41 3.91
N GLN A 7 -7.21 7.26 3.39
CA GLN A 7 -6.17 8.26 3.52
C GLN A 7 -6.51 9.55 2.76
N ALA A 8 -7.16 9.43 1.59
CA ALA A 8 -7.66 10.57 0.83
C ALA A 8 -8.75 11.35 1.60
N ILE A 9 -9.55 10.66 2.42
CA ILE A 9 -10.57 11.27 3.28
C ILE A 9 -9.91 11.95 4.48
N ALA A 10 -8.88 11.34 5.09
CA ALA A 10 -8.15 11.92 6.21
C ALA A 10 -7.42 13.24 5.84
N LEU A 11 -6.97 13.38 4.58
CA LEU A 11 -6.37 14.61 4.05
C LEU A 11 -7.37 15.59 3.43
N ALA A 12 -8.67 15.27 3.40
CA ALA A 12 -9.69 16.15 2.83
C ALA A 12 -9.71 17.52 3.52
N GLY A 13 -9.44 17.58 4.83
CA GLY A 13 -9.39 18.82 5.60
C GLY A 13 -8.28 19.80 5.20
N GLU A 14 -7.21 19.33 4.56
CA GLU A 14 -6.12 20.17 4.04
C GLU A 14 -6.27 20.51 2.55
N THR A 15 -7.34 20.02 1.91
CA THR A 15 -7.57 20.24 0.49
C THR A 15 -8.33 21.55 0.28
N ARG A 16 -7.87 22.37 -0.67
CA ARG A 16 -8.43 23.70 -0.97
C ARG A 16 -9.93 23.69 -1.36
N ASN A 17 -10.45 22.58 -1.88
CA ASN A 17 -11.89 22.40 -2.16
C ASN A 17 -12.34 20.91 -2.03
N PRO A 18 -12.62 20.44 -0.81
CA PRO A 18 -12.84 19.02 -0.56
C PRO A 18 -14.10 18.47 -1.23
N SER A 19 -15.17 19.27 -1.35
CA SER A 19 -16.45 18.86 -1.95
C SER A 19 -16.31 18.35 -3.39
N ARG A 20 -15.38 18.91 -4.18
CA ARG A 20 -15.19 18.54 -5.58
C ARG A 20 -14.06 17.54 -5.78
N TYR A 21 -12.94 17.70 -5.08
CA TYR A 21 -11.74 16.91 -5.35
C TYR A 21 -11.75 15.55 -4.65
N VAL A 22 -12.39 15.42 -3.48
CA VAL A 22 -12.45 14.15 -2.75
C VAL A 22 -13.23 13.08 -3.53
N PRO A 23 -14.44 13.36 -4.07
CA PRO A 23 -15.18 12.37 -4.87
C PRO A 23 -14.44 11.97 -6.14
N ILE A 24 -13.82 12.93 -6.84
CA ILE A 24 -13.06 12.67 -8.08
C ILE A 24 -11.84 11.81 -7.78
N ALA A 25 -11.09 12.10 -6.72
CA ALA A 25 -9.92 11.33 -6.33
C ALA A 25 -10.30 9.89 -5.94
N LEU A 26 -11.40 9.72 -5.18
CA LEU A 26 -11.90 8.41 -4.80
C LEU A 26 -12.35 7.58 -6.02
N ILE A 27 -13.24 8.14 -6.84
CA ILE A 27 -13.81 7.40 -7.98
C ILE A 27 -12.73 7.09 -9.02
N SER A 28 -11.87 8.07 -9.34
CA SER A 28 -10.80 7.86 -10.32
C SER A 28 -9.77 6.83 -9.85
N SER A 29 -9.36 6.87 -8.58
CA SER A 29 -8.41 5.89 -8.05
C SER A 29 -8.99 4.47 -8.00
N VAL A 30 -10.27 4.30 -7.65
CA VAL A 30 -10.96 3.01 -7.72
C VAL A 30 -11.02 2.50 -9.15
N LEU A 31 -11.43 3.35 -10.10
CA LEU A 31 -11.62 2.95 -11.50
C LEU A 31 -10.29 2.56 -12.15
N ILE A 32 -9.23 3.35 -11.92
CA ILE A 32 -7.87 3.04 -12.36
C ILE A 32 -7.38 1.73 -11.73
N GLY A 33 -7.62 1.53 -10.43
CA GLY A 33 -7.24 0.30 -9.72
C GLY A 33 -7.94 -0.94 -10.29
N ILE A 34 -9.23 -0.85 -10.60
CA ILE A 34 -9.98 -1.92 -11.26
C ILE A 34 -9.38 -2.23 -12.63
N LEU A 35 -9.11 -1.21 -13.43
CA LEU A 35 -8.61 -1.37 -14.79
C LEU A 35 -7.23 -2.05 -14.80
N ILE A 36 -6.35 -1.63 -13.90
CA ILE A 36 -5.03 -2.24 -13.71
C ILE A 36 -5.17 -3.69 -13.22
N TYR A 37 -5.97 -3.95 -12.19
CA TYR A 37 -6.11 -5.32 -11.65
C TYR A 37 -6.71 -6.29 -12.67
N VAL A 38 -7.74 -5.86 -13.41
CA VAL A 38 -8.33 -6.69 -14.47
C VAL A 38 -7.32 -6.93 -15.59
N GLY A 39 -6.58 -5.90 -16.02
CA GLY A 39 -5.54 -6.03 -17.04
C GLY A 39 -4.41 -6.97 -16.62
N LEU A 40 -3.96 -6.88 -15.38
CA LEU A 40 -2.97 -7.80 -14.81
C LEU A 40 -3.50 -9.24 -14.74
N GLN A 41 -4.75 -9.43 -14.33
CA GLN A 41 -5.37 -10.75 -14.28
C GLN A 41 -5.46 -11.40 -15.67
N VAL A 42 -5.90 -10.63 -16.68
CA VAL A 42 -5.96 -11.10 -18.07
C VAL A 42 -4.58 -11.43 -18.61
N SER A 43 -3.59 -10.59 -18.33
CA SER A 43 -2.20 -10.80 -18.75
C SER A 43 -1.61 -12.06 -18.12
N PHE A 44 -1.86 -12.27 -16.82
CA PHE A 44 -1.45 -13.47 -16.10
C PHE A 44 -2.04 -14.72 -16.76
N ILE A 45 -3.36 -14.78 -16.99
CA ILE A 45 -4.02 -15.93 -17.61
C ILE A 45 -3.48 -16.20 -19.02
N THR A 46 -3.26 -15.15 -19.81
CA THR A 46 -2.78 -15.27 -21.20
C THR A 46 -1.35 -15.79 -21.29
N ALA A 47 -0.52 -15.46 -20.29
CA ALA A 47 0.89 -15.82 -20.30
C ALA A 47 1.19 -17.20 -19.70
N LEU A 48 0.21 -17.87 -19.10
CA LEU A 48 0.37 -19.25 -18.62
C LEU A 48 0.45 -20.22 -19.80
N ASN A 49 1.40 -21.15 -19.77
CA ASN A 49 1.42 -22.24 -20.72
C ASN A 49 0.33 -23.27 -20.34
N PRO A 50 -0.48 -23.77 -21.30
CA PRO A 50 -1.48 -24.81 -21.01
C PRO A 50 -0.91 -26.06 -20.33
N ARG A 51 0.39 -26.33 -20.51
CA ARG A 51 1.08 -27.44 -19.83
C ARG A 51 1.24 -27.22 -18.32
N ASP A 52 1.41 -25.98 -17.88
CA ASP A 52 1.62 -25.63 -16.47
C ASP A 52 0.31 -25.72 -15.65
N ILE A 53 -0.85 -25.69 -16.32
CA ILE A 53 -2.18 -25.81 -15.72
C ILE A 53 -2.71 -27.27 -15.77
N SER A 54 -1.99 -28.18 -16.45
CA SER A 54 -2.45 -29.56 -16.65
C SER A 54 -2.66 -30.35 -15.33
N GLY A 55 -1.94 -30.00 -14.26
CA GLY A 55 -2.10 -30.55 -12.91
C GLY A 55 -3.16 -29.84 -12.05
N GLY A 56 -3.92 -28.91 -12.62
CA GLY A 56 -4.89 -28.07 -11.93
C GLY A 56 -4.29 -26.83 -11.27
N TRP A 57 -5.13 -25.83 -11.00
CA TRP A 57 -4.74 -24.53 -10.43
C TRP A 57 -4.00 -24.63 -9.09
N ALA A 58 -4.21 -25.71 -8.34
CA ALA A 58 -3.57 -25.94 -7.05
C ALA A 58 -2.07 -26.31 -7.15
N HIS A 59 -1.58 -26.75 -8.32
CA HIS A 59 -0.18 -27.15 -8.52
C HIS A 59 0.65 -26.08 -9.25
N LEU A 60 0.08 -24.89 -9.47
CA LEU A 60 0.80 -23.74 -10.04
C LEU A 60 1.79 -23.19 -9.01
N HIS A 61 3.05 -23.63 -9.12
CA HIS A 61 4.14 -23.19 -8.25
C HIS A 61 5.22 -22.48 -9.06
N PHE A 62 5.31 -21.15 -8.93
CA PHE A 62 6.39 -20.36 -9.51
C PHE A 62 7.56 -20.32 -8.52
N THR A 63 8.61 -21.09 -8.78
CA THR A 63 9.79 -21.14 -7.92
C THR A 63 10.66 -19.90 -8.13
N GLY A 64 11.04 -19.24 -7.03
CA GLY A 64 12.23 -18.39 -6.98
C GLY A 64 12.12 -16.91 -7.41
N MET A 65 10.94 -16.34 -7.64
CA MET A 65 10.82 -14.91 -8.00
C MET A 65 9.79 -14.17 -7.15
N PHE A 66 10.21 -13.01 -6.62
CA PHE A 66 9.36 -12.11 -5.84
C PHE A 66 8.37 -11.41 -6.79
N GLY A 67 7.30 -12.11 -7.14
CA GLY A 67 6.20 -11.57 -7.95
C GLY A 67 5.88 -12.47 -9.15
N PRO A 68 4.68 -13.08 -9.20
CA PRO A 68 4.27 -13.92 -10.34
C PRO A 68 4.30 -13.18 -11.69
N LEU A 69 4.09 -11.86 -11.70
CA LEU A 69 4.16 -11.04 -12.91
C LEU A 69 5.60 -10.83 -13.42
N ALA A 70 6.58 -10.64 -12.53
CA ALA A 70 7.99 -10.55 -12.90
C ALA A 70 8.49 -11.90 -13.44
N ALA A 71 8.05 -13.02 -12.83
CA ALA A 71 8.37 -14.36 -13.30
C ALA A 71 7.88 -14.62 -14.72
N ILE A 72 6.65 -14.19 -15.01
CA ILE A 72 6.03 -14.30 -16.33
C ILE A 72 6.72 -13.38 -17.34
N ALA A 73 7.08 -12.15 -16.97
CA ALA A 73 7.78 -11.23 -17.86
C ALA A 73 9.14 -11.81 -18.33
N VAL A 74 9.88 -12.48 -17.44
CA VAL A 74 11.10 -13.19 -17.81
C VAL A 74 10.79 -14.40 -18.70
N ALA A 75 9.75 -15.18 -18.39
CA ALA A 75 9.35 -16.35 -19.19
C ALA A 75 8.94 -16.00 -20.63
N VAL A 76 8.37 -14.82 -20.86
CA VAL A 76 7.98 -14.31 -22.19
C VAL A 76 9.13 -13.58 -22.91
N GLY A 77 10.33 -13.52 -22.31
CA GLY A 77 11.51 -12.85 -22.88
C GLY A 77 11.54 -11.33 -22.70
N ALA A 78 10.57 -10.78 -21.96
CA ALA A 78 10.41 -9.36 -21.65
C ALA A 78 11.20 -8.96 -20.39
N VAL A 79 12.49 -9.33 -20.32
CA VAL A 79 13.34 -9.15 -19.12
C VAL A 79 13.40 -7.69 -18.67
N TRP A 80 13.36 -6.73 -19.60
CA TRP A 80 13.34 -5.30 -19.27
C TRP A 80 12.10 -4.87 -18.45
N TRP A 81 10.95 -5.48 -18.73
CA TRP A 81 9.73 -5.22 -17.96
C TRP A 81 9.80 -5.79 -16.55
N ALA A 82 10.47 -6.93 -16.36
CA ALA A 82 10.72 -7.47 -15.03
C ALA A 82 11.58 -6.52 -14.18
N VAL A 83 12.60 -5.87 -14.76
CA VAL A 83 13.42 -4.89 -14.04
C VAL A 83 12.59 -3.70 -13.57
N LEU A 84 11.75 -3.14 -14.45
CA LEU A 84 10.86 -2.04 -14.08
C LEU A 84 9.88 -2.45 -12.96
N LEU A 85 9.31 -3.66 -13.02
CA LEU A 85 8.43 -4.18 -11.99
C LEU A 85 9.15 -4.37 -10.64
N TYR A 86 10.40 -4.84 -10.65
CA TYR A 86 11.21 -4.96 -9.43
C TYR A 86 11.56 -3.61 -8.82
N VAL A 87 11.91 -2.63 -9.66
CA VAL A 87 12.20 -1.26 -9.22
C VAL A 87 10.95 -0.62 -8.63
N ASP A 88 9.80 -0.75 -9.31
CA ASP A 88 8.52 -0.25 -8.80
C ASP A 88 8.11 -0.94 -7.48
N ALA A 89 8.33 -2.25 -7.37
CA ALA A 89 8.07 -2.99 -6.13
C ALA A 89 8.88 -2.48 -4.92
N ILE A 90 10.03 -1.84 -5.16
CA ILE A 90 10.84 -1.20 -4.11
C ILE A 90 10.40 0.25 -3.87
N ILE A 91 10.06 1.00 -4.93
CA ILE A 91 9.74 2.44 -4.85
C ILE A 91 8.29 2.69 -4.39
N SER A 92 7.32 1.92 -4.90
CA SER A 92 5.89 2.08 -4.62
C SER A 92 5.54 2.01 -3.12
N PRO A 93 6.15 1.10 -2.32
CA PRO A 93 5.98 1.12 -0.86
C PRO A 93 6.42 2.42 -0.20
N LEU A 94 7.42 3.14 -0.75
CA LEU A 94 7.88 4.41 -0.18
C LEU A 94 6.82 5.51 -0.31
N GLY A 95 6.14 5.59 -1.45
CA GLY A 95 5.03 6.54 -1.66
C GLY A 95 3.89 6.28 -0.69
N THR A 96 3.55 5.00 -0.50
CA THR A 96 2.55 4.59 0.49
C THR A 96 3.01 4.93 1.91
N ALA A 97 4.24 4.57 2.28
CA ALA A 97 4.81 4.87 3.59
C ALA A 97 4.77 6.37 3.90
N PHE A 98 5.08 7.23 2.93
CA PHE A 98 5.03 8.67 3.09
C PHE A 98 3.62 9.19 3.44
N ILE A 99 2.59 8.65 2.78
CA ILE A 99 1.19 8.99 3.08
C ILE A 99 0.82 8.53 4.50
N TYR A 100 1.18 7.31 4.89
CA TYR A 100 0.85 6.80 6.23
C TYR A 100 1.61 7.54 7.35
N VAL A 101 2.87 7.92 7.12
CA VAL A 101 3.68 8.71 8.06
C VAL A 101 3.08 10.10 8.29
N THR A 102 2.40 10.67 7.31
CA THR A 102 1.76 12.00 7.44
C THR A 102 0.35 11.92 8.02
N ALA A 103 -0.43 10.90 7.65
CA ALA A 103 -1.82 10.79 8.08
C ALA A 103 -2.00 10.17 9.47
N SER A 104 -1.22 9.15 9.83
CA SER A 104 -1.38 8.46 11.12
C SER A 104 -1.21 9.39 12.34
N PRO A 105 -0.19 10.28 12.37
CA PRO A 105 -0.05 11.24 13.46
C PRO A 105 -1.21 12.22 13.58
N ARG A 106 -1.85 12.58 12.46
CA ARG A 106 -3.02 13.48 12.43
C ARG A 106 -4.27 12.81 12.99
N ILE A 107 -4.43 11.50 12.78
CA ILE A 107 -5.52 10.73 13.40
C ILE A 107 -5.35 10.70 14.92
N ILE A 108 -4.11 10.49 15.41
CA ILE A 108 -3.80 10.53 16.85
C ILE A 108 -4.03 11.94 17.42
N MET A 109 -3.65 12.98 16.68
CA MET A 109 -3.90 14.37 17.04
C MET A 109 -5.40 14.64 17.19
N ALA A 110 -6.22 14.25 16.22
CA ALA A 110 -7.67 14.39 16.26
C ALA A 110 -8.28 13.63 17.45
N ALA A 111 -7.76 12.45 17.79
CA ALA A 111 -8.16 11.72 19.00
C ALA A 111 -7.83 12.50 20.29
N GLY A 112 -6.72 13.23 20.32
CA GLY A 112 -6.36 14.15 21.42
C GLY A 112 -7.27 15.36 21.51
N GLU A 113 -7.67 15.95 20.38
CA GLU A 113 -8.61 17.08 20.33
C GLU A 113 -10.02 16.68 20.81
N MET A 114 -10.46 15.46 20.53
CA MET A 114 -11.72 14.90 21.02
C MET A 114 -11.67 14.47 22.50
N GLY A 115 -10.53 14.63 23.18
CA GLY A 115 -10.34 14.24 24.59
C GLY A 115 -10.16 12.74 24.82
N ASN A 116 -10.03 11.95 23.75
CA ASN A 116 -9.87 10.50 23.81
C ASN A 116 -8.40 10.05 23.89
N ALA A 117 -7.45 10.99 23.83
CA ALA A 117 -6.02 10.77 23.99
C ALA A 117 -5.38 11.91 24.80
N PRO A 118 -4.14 11.73 25.33
CA PRO A 118 -3.47 12.77 26.12
C PRO A 118 -3.32 14.07 25.34
N LYS A 119 -3.63 15.23 25.95
CA LYS A 119 -3.55 16.56 25.29
C LYS A 119 -2.18 16.88 24.67
N HIS A 120 -1.12 16.21 25.11
CA HIS A 120 0.22 16.36 24.54
C HIS A 120 0.29 15.94 23.06
N VAL A 121 -0.56 15.00 22.60
CA VAL A 121 -0.54 14.57 21.19
C VAL A 121 -1.05 15.63 20.22
N THR A 122 -1.68 16.71 20.71
CA THR A 122 -2.14 17.84 19.89
C THR A 122 -1.05 18.87 19.64
N TRP A 123 0.15 18.70 20.20
CA TRP A 123 1.25 19.65 20.02
C TRP A 123 1.86 19.57 18.63
N LEU A 124 1.88 20.73 17.97
CA LEU A 124 2.40 20.90 16.61
C LEU A 124 3.84 21.42 16.65
N SER A 125 4.68 20.90 15.77
CA SER A 125 6.00 21.49 15.45
C SER A 125 5.83 22.83 14.72
N ARG A 126 6.90 23.62 14.61
CA ARG A 126 6.95 24.87 13.80
C ARG A 126 6.47 24.69 12.35
N GLN A 127 6.57 23.47 11.82
CA GLN A 127 6.16 23.11 10.46
C GLN A 127 4.72 22.55 10.39
N GLY A 128 3.95 22.59 11.49
CA GLY A 128 2.56 22.09 11.51
C GLY A 128 2.44 20.56 11.61
N VAL A 129 3.50 19.86 12.03
CA VAL A 129 3.50 18.39 12.17
C VAL A 129 3.25 17.99 13.63
N PRO A 130 2.28 17.10 13.92
CA PRO A 130 2.06 16.58 15.28
C PRO A 130 3.14 15.54 15.64
N TRP A 131 4.26 16.04 16.17
CA TRP A 131 5.49 15.26 16.37
C TRP A 131 5.35 14.16 17.43
N ILE A 132 4.52 14.38 18.46
CA ILE A 132 4.26 13.35 19.49
C ILE A 132 3.46 12.19 18.87
N GLY A 133 2.45 12.49 18.05
CA GLY A 133 1.70 11.47 17.31
C GLY A 133 2.60 10.67 16.36
N LEU A 134 3.61 11.31 15.76
CA LEU A 134 4.61 10.67 14.92
C LEU A 134 5.47 9.67 15.71
N ILE A 135 5.96 10.06 16.89
CA ILE A 135 6.73 9.17 17.76
C ILE A 135 5.88 7.98 18.21
N VAL A 136 4.63 8.22 18.63
CA VAL A 136 3.72 7.15 19.03
C VAL A 136 3.49 6.17 17.89
N THR A 137 3.20 6.66 16.69
CA THR A 137 3.02 5.83 15.49
C THR A 137 4.27 4.99 15.20
N TYR A 138 5.46 5.61 15.30
CA TYR A 138 6.72 4.92 15.09
C TYR A 138 6.95 3.80 16.10
N CYS A 139 6.80 4.08 17.40
CA CYS A 139 6.98 3.09 18.46
C CYS A 139 6.02 1.91 18.31
N VAL A 140 4.74 2.19 18.03
CA VAL A 140 3.73 1.15 17.77
C VAL A 140 4.14 0.33 16.55
N GLY A 141 4.54 0.98 15.45
CA GLY A 141 5.04 0.31 14.26
C GLY A 141 6.21 -0.63 14.55
N VAL A 142 7.22 -0.17 15.30
CA VAL A 142 8.37 -0.99 15.70
C VAL A 142 7.93 -2.20 16.53
N VAL A 143 7.06 -2.01 17.52
CA VAL A 143 6.58 -3.11 18.38
C VAL A 143 5.82 -4.18 17.57
N PHE A 144 4.99 -3.77 16.61
CA PHE A 144 4.24 -4.69 15.75
C PHE A 144 5.10 -5.38 14.69
N PHE A 145 6.16 -4.73 14.21
CA PHE A 145 7.11 -5.35 13.27
C PHE A 145 8.15 -6.23 13.95
N PHE A 146 8.51 -5.94 15.21
CA PHE A 146 9.51 -6.68 15.98
C PHE A 146 9.33 -8.22 15.99
N PRO A 147 8.12 -8.80 16.14
CA PRO A 147 7.94 -10.25 16.15
C PRO A 147 8.08 -10.92 14.77
N PHE A 148 8.07 -10.17 13.67
CA PHE A 148 8.05 -10.72 12.31
C PHE A 148 9.39 -10.47 11.59
N PRO A 149 10.26 -11.48 11.49
CA PRO A 149 11.58 -11.33 10.84
C PRO A 149 11.50 -11.27 9.31
N SER A 150 10.32 -11.47 8.70
CA SER A 150 10.13 -11.28 7.26
C SER A 150 8.72 -10.82 6.91
N TRP A 151 8.62 -10.06 5.82
CA TRP A 151 7.35 -9.59 5.26
C TRP A 151 6.37 -10.73 4.96
N GLN A 152 6.88 -11.84 4.41
CA GLN A 152 6.04 -13.02 4.14
C GLN A 152 5.39 -13.61 5.39
N LYS A 153 6.12 -13.67 6.51
CA LYS A 153 5.57 -14.19 7.78
C LYS A 153 4.50 -13.28 8.36
N LEU A 154 4.65 -11.97 8.17
CA LEU A 154 3.66 -10.98 8.58
C LEU A 154 2.38 -11.11 7.73
N VAL A 155 2.52 -11.17 6.40
CA VAL A 155 1.37 -11.30 5.48
C VAL A 155 0.66 -12.65 5.61
N SER A 156 1.36 -13.73 5.95
CA SER A 156 0.71 -15.03 6.18
C SER A 156 -0.03 -15.13 7.52
N ALA A 157 0.30 -14.26 8.48
CA ALA A 157 -0.30 -14.24 9.81
C ALA A 157 -1.55 -13.35 9.91
N VAL A 158 -1.73 -12.45 8.94
CA VAL A 158 -2.90 -11.55 8.78
C VAL A 158 -3.86 -12.14 7.77
#